data_AF-A0A969TKJ7-F1
#
_entry.id   AF-A0A969TKJ7-F1
#
_cell.length_a   1.000
_cell.length_b   1.000
_cell.length_c   1.000
_cell.angle_alpha   90.00
_cell.angle_beta   90.00
_cell.angle_gamma   90.00
#
_symmetry.space_group_name_H-M   'P 1'
#
loop_
_entity.id
_entity.type
_entity.pdbx_description
1 polymer ?
#
loop_
_entity_poly.entity_id
_entity_poly.type
_entity_poly.pdbx_seq_one_letter_code
_entity_poly.pdbx_strand_id
1 'polypeptide(L)'
;MQPIQADQLIPLSISDRFQLIEEYAKLVTVPAELNSDLHRAYQIAAVLTPALPNFIQYQIQVDISHGSIFEGDRQSTAISNECEQFANRFIDTIPSLVRSPAEMEVNPRNLYELCGAAVFVESNSISRQLSRPMGDLWETIANISPYAISPEKDFGIKITGIDSVLLRQGKGAPVFVQIKTQRNTLTGSQAPRSRSELEFHQNRLFAAAFCTGGNWTFSSTSIRRACGAEFWSMVGLDYELLKFHVKQMILKIQAAYIDFQQKTPL
;
A
#
# COMPACT_ATOMS: atom_id res chain seq x y z
N MET A 1 10.58 -25.80 16.88
CA MET A 1 11.51 -24.78 16.34
C MET A 1 11.48 -23.60 17.28
N GLN A 2 12.63 -23.07 17.70
CA GLN A 2 12.67 -21.83 18.48
C GLN A 2 12.24 -20.68 17.56
N PRO A 3 11.29 -19.81 17.97
CA PRO A 3 10.85 -18.71 17.13
C PRO A 3 11.93 -17.64 17.01
N ILE A 4 12.07 -17.04 15.81
CA ILE A 4 12.89 -15.84 15.63
C ILE A 4 12.41 -14.75 16.59
N GLN A 5 13.35 -14.07 17.23
CA GLN A 5 13.11 -12.95 18.11
C GLN A 5 13.54 -11.63 17.46
N ALA A 6 12.97 -10.51 17.93
CA ALA A 6 13.26 -9.19 17.37
C ALA A 6 14.72 -8.77 17.57
N ASP A 7 15.33 -9.12 18.70
CA ASP A 7 16.74 -8.85 19.02
C ASP A 7 17.72 -9.52 18.03
N GLN A 8 17.31 -10.61 17.39
CA GLN A 8 18.06 -11.24 16.30
C GLN A 8 17.92 -10.47 14.99
N LEU A 9 16.80 -9.78 14.74
CA LEU A 9 16.51 -9.08 13.48
C LEU A 9 16.98 -7.64 13.47
N ILE A 10 16.80 -6.91 14.58
CA ILE A 10 17.12 -5.48 14.70
C ILE A 10 18.55 -5.13 14.25
N PRO A 11 19.62 -5.81 14.71
CA PRO A 11 20.99 -5.43 14.37
C PRO A 11 21.39 -5.78 12.93
N LEU A 12 20.58 -6.58 12.23
CA LEU A 12 20.91 -7.09 10.90
C LEU A 12 20.57 -6.08 9.80
N SER A 13 21.31 -6.16 8.70
CA SER A 13 20.94 -5.48 7.46
C SER A 13 19.64 -6.09 6.87
N ILE A 14 18.97 -5.37 5.96
CA ILE A 14 17.77 -5.90 5.29
C ILE A 14 18.06 -7.23 4.58
N SER A 15 19.23 -7.36 3.94
CA SER A 15 19.65 -8.59 3.26
C SER A 15 19.85 -9.74 4.25
N ASP A 16 20.45 -9.48 5.42
CA ASP A 16 20.68 -10.53 6.42
C ASP A 16 19.38 -10.93 7.13
N ARG A 17 18.48 -9.97 7.38
CA ARG A 17 17.11 -10.25 7.85
C ARG A 17 16.39 -11.18 6.88
N PHE A 18 16.42 -10.84 5.58
CA PHE A 18 15.84 -11.65 4.52
C PHE A 18 16.33 -13.10 4.58
N GLN A 19 17.65 -13.29 4.61
CA GLN A 19 18.26 -14.61 4.63
C GLN A 19 17.85 -15.41 5.88
N LEU A 20 17.94 -14.80 7.06
CA LEU A 20 17.58 -15.46 8.31
C LEU A 20 16.11 -15.91 8.34
N ILE A 21 15.19 -15.05 7.88
CA ILE A 21 13.77 -15.38 7.83
C ILE A 21 13.50 -16.51 6.84
N GLU A 22 14.12 -16.51 5.66
CA GLU A 22 14.00 -17.58 4.65
C GLU A 22 14.53 -18.92 5.15
N GLU A 23 15.63 -18.93 5.91
CA GLU A 23 16.16 -20.15 6.52
C GLU A 23 15.18 -20.77 7.52
N TYR A 24 14.59 -19.96 8.39
CA TYR A 24 13.60 -20.44 9.35
C TYR A 24 12.28 -20.81 8.68
N ALA A 25 11.89 -20.11 7.59
CA ALA A 25 10.66 -20.38 6.87
C ALA A 25 10.64 -21.81 6.30
N LYS A 26 11.78 -22.32 5.82
CA LYS A 26 11.93 -23.70 5.31
C LYS A 26 11.65 -24.77 6.36
N LEU A 27 11.78 -24.43 7.65
CA LEU A 27 11.55 -25.35 8.77
C LEU A 27 10.09 -25.36 9.23
N VAL A 28 9.26 -24.45 8.71
CA VAL A 28 7.83 -24.38 9.05
C VAL A 28 7.06 -25.41 8.24
N THR A 29 6.38 -26.32 8.95
CA THR A 29 5.41 -27.24 8.36
C THR A 29 4.15 -26.48 7.95
N VAL A 30 3.76 -26.66 6.68
CA VAL A 30 2.58 -26.02 6.11
C VAL A 30 1.37 -26.95 6.24
N PRO A 31 0.17 -26.43 6.60
CA PRO A 31 -1.06 -27.22 6.59
C PRO A 31 -1.35 -27.80 5.20
N ALA A 32 -1.78 -29.07 5.15
CA ALA A 32 -1.96 -29.81 3.89
C ALA A 32 -3.07 -29.23 3.00
N GLU A 33 -4.06 -28.60 3.62
CA GLU A 33 -5.20 -27.96 2.99
C GLU A 33 -4.89 -26.56 2.42
N LEU A 34 -3.74 -25.97 2.76
CA LEU A 34 -3.37 -24.66 2.26
C LEU A 34 -2.95 -24.75 0.79
N ASN A 35 -3.48 -23.84 -0.04
CA ASN A 35 -3.08 -23.72 -1.43
C ASN A 35 -1.55 -23.53 -1.53
N SER A 36 -0.89 -24.30 -2.42
CA SER A 36 0.56 -24.25 -2.67
C SER A 36 1.08 -22.84 -2.92
N ASP A 37 0.30 -21.99 -3.58
CA ASP A 37 0.67 -20.60 -3.89
C ASP A 37 0.83 -19.73 -2.63
N LEU A 38 0.27 -20.17 -1.49
CA LEU A 38 0.31 -19.48 -0.21
C LEU A 38 1.28 -20.11 0.79
N HIS A 39 1.94 -21.22 0.46
CA HIS A 39 2.86 -21.93 1.37
C HIS A 39 3.97 -21.00 1.87
N ARG A 40 4.67 -20.32 0.95
CA ARG A 40 5.75 -19.39 1.31
C ARG A 40 5.25 -18.25 2.19
N ALA A 41 4.09 -17.67 1.88
CA ALA A 41 3.50 -16.58 2.66
C ALA A 41 3.16 -17.03 4.10
N TYR A 42 2.60 -18.23 4.24
CA TYR A 42 2.34 -18.85 5.54
C TYR A 42 3.62 -19.07 6.34
N GLN A 43 4.65 -19.66 5.72
CA GLN A 43 5.91 -19.95 6.40
C GLN A 43 6.59 -18.68 6.90
N ILE A 44 6.68 -17.64 6.05
CA ILE A 44 7.24 -16.34 6.44
C ILE A 44 6.43 -15.71 7.58
N ALA A 45 5.10 -15.69 7.46
CA ALA A 45 4.23 -15.11 8.48
C ALA A 45 4.37 -15.84 9.82
N ALA A 46 4.46 -17.18 9.81
CA ALA A 46 4.66 -17.98 11.01
C ALA A 46 6.01 -17.69 11.70
N VAL A 47 7.07 -17.46 10.92
CA VAL A 47 8.40 -17.09 11.44
C VAL A 47 8.42 -15.67 12.00
N LEU A 48 7.79 -14.72 11.32
CA LEU A 48 7.81 -13.31 11.72
C LEU A 48 6.86 -12.97 12.88
N THR A 49 5.70 -13.61 12.94
CA THR A 49 4.63 -13.27 13.92
C THR A 49 5.14 -13.14 15.36
N PRO A 50 6.00 -14.04 15.89
CA PRO A 50 6.54 -13.91 17.23
C PRO A 50 7.49 -12.70 17.43
N ALA A 51 8.24 -12.32 16.40
CA ALA A 51 9.21 -11.22 16.47
C ALA A 51 8.55 -9.84 16.29
N LEU A 52 7.47 -9.76 15.51
CA LEU A 52 6.83 -8.51 15.10
C LEU A 52 6.45 -7.58 16.27
N PRO A 53 5.87 -8.05 17.40
CA PRO A 53 5.55 -7.16 18.51
C PRO A 53 6.76 -6.37 19.02
N ASN A 54 7.85 -7.06 19.34
CA ASN A 54 9.05 -6.46 19.90
C ASN A 54 9.82 -5.63 18.86
N PHE A 55 9.77 -6.04 17.59
CA PHE A 55 10.35 -5.27 16.49
C PHE A 55 9.63 -3.92 16.31
N ILE A 56 8.30 -3.92 16.33
CA ILE A 56 7.49 -2.70 16.25
C ILE A 56 7.68 -1.85 17.51
N GLN A 57 7.74 -2.45 18.71
CA GLN A 57 8.08 -1.70 19.93
C GLN A 57 9.42 -0.99 19.82
N TYR A 58 10.43 -1.65 19.26
CA TYR A 58 11.73 -1.03 19.03
C TYR A 58 11.60 0.18 18.09
N GLN A 59 10.85 0.08 16.98
CA GLN A 59 10.60 1.21 16.09
C GLN A 59 9.91 2.39 16.79
N ILE A 60 8.93 2.10 17.66
CA ILE A 60 8.26 3.12 18.48
C ILE A 60 9.27 3.83 19.39
N GLN A 61 10.17 3.11 20.05
CA GLN A 61 11.19 3.72 20.90
C GLN A 61 12.17 4.58 20.10
N VAL A 62 12.58 4.11 18.92
CA VAL A 62 13.43 4.86 18.00
C VAL A 62 12.73 6.15 17.56
N ASP A 63 11.47 6.09 17.14
CA ASP A 63 10.67 7.27 16.77
C ASP A 63 10.60 8.29 17.90
N ILE A 64 10.25 7.85 19.12
CA ILE A 64 10.19 8.71 20.31
C ILE A 64 11.54 9.38 20.58
N SER A 65 12.65 8.65 20.47
CA SER A 65 13.99 9.20 20.72
C SER A 65 14.43 10.27 19.70
N HIS A 66 13.80 10.34 18.52
CA HIS A 66 14.12 11.29 17.46
C HIS A 66 13.08 12.42 17.31
N GLY A 67 12.16 12.53 18.28
CA GLY A 67 11.02 13.45 18.25
C GLY A 67 9.91 12.84 17.39
N SER A 68 8.96 12.19 18.07
CA SER A 68 7.99 11.29 17.46
C SER A 68 7.29 11.89 16.25
N ILE A 69 6.97 11.06 15.25
CA ILE A 69 6.17 11.46 14.10
C ILE A 69 4.81 12.06 14.51
N PHE A 70 4.30 11.69 15.69
CA PHE A 70 3.03 12.16 16.22
C PHE A 70 3.10 13.54 16.90
N GLU A 71 4.27 14.17 16.98
CA GLU A 71 4.46 15.48 17.62
C GLU A 71 4.49 16.64 16.62
N GLY A 72 3.76 17.72 16.93
CA GLY A 72 3.70 18.94 16.12
C GLY A 72 3.24 18.67 14.68
N ASP A 73 3.91 19.29 13.71
CA ASP A 73 3.59 19.17 12.28
C ASP A 73 4.38 18.04 11.57
N ARG A 74 5.07 17.18 12.31
CA ARG A 74 5.95 16.14 11.73
C ARG A 74 5.16 15.15 10.87
N GLN A 75 4.03 14.66 11.38
CA GLN A 75 3.13 13.80 10.62
C GLN A 75 2.67 14.46 9.32
N SER A 76 2.20 15.71 9.41
CA SER A 76 1.75 16.48 8.25
C SER A 76 2.87 16.63 7.21
N THR A 77 4.08 16.97 7.66
CA THR A 77 5.27 17.15 6.82
C THR A 77 5.66 15.85 6.12
N ALA A 78 5.71 14.73 6.85
CA ALA A 78 6.06 13.43 6.27
C ALA A 78 5.05 13.00 5.20
N ILE A 79 3.75 13.16 5.47
CA ILE A 79 2.70 12.85 4.48
C ILE A 79 2.82 13.77 3.26
N SER A 80 3.05 15.08 3.47
CA SER A 80 3.23 16.05 2.38
C SER A 80 4.42 15.67 1.50
N ASN A 81 5.56 15.32 2.09
CA ASN A 81 6.77 14.94 1.36
C ASN A 81 6.53 13.73 0.44
N GLU A 82 5.87 12.68 0.94
CA GLU A 82 5.54 11.51 0.12
C GLU A 82 4.57 11.87 -1.03
N CYS A 83 3.56 12.68 -0.73
CA CYS A 83 2.60 13.17 -1.73
C CYS A 83 3.27 14.04 -2.81
N GLU A 84 4.16 14.95 -2.42
CA GLU A 84 4.87 15.84 -3.34
C GLU A 84 5.83 15.08 -4.24
N GLN A 85 6.62 14.17 -3.67
CA GLN A 85 7.51 13.31 -4.44
C GLN A 85 6.74 12.45 -5.43
N PHE A 86 5.62 11.87 -5.00
CA PHE A 86 4.73 11.12 -5.88
C PHE A 86 4.20 11.99 -7.01
N ALA A 87 3.68 13.19 -6.71
CA ALA A 87 3.17 14.10 -7.73
C ALA A 87 4.24 14.46 -8.76
N ASN A 88 5.43 14.85 -8.31
CA ASN A 88 6.53 15.23 -9.21
C ASN A 88 6.89 14.07 -10.14
N ARG A 89 7.11 12.87 -9.58
CA ARG A 89 7.42 11.67 -10.37
C ARG A 89 6.33 11.35 -11.39
N PHE A 90 5.06 11.47 -11.01
CA PHE A 90 3.95 11.20 -11.93
C PHE A 90 3.85 12.26 -13.03
N ILE A 91 4.01 13.54 -12.69
CA ILE A 91 3.98 14.66 -13.64
C ILE A 91 5.04 14.46 -14.73
N ASP A 92 6.25 14.04 -14.36
CA ASP A 92 7.33 13.75 -15.32
C ASP A 92 6.95 12.66 -16.33
N THR A 93 6.00 11.78 -16.01
CA THR A 93 5.53 10.73 -16.93
C THR A 93 4.43 11.19 -17.88
N ILE A 94 3.72 12.30 -17.59
CA ILE A 94 2.55 12.75 -18.37
C ILE A 94 2.81 12.79 -19.88
N PRO A 95 3.93 13.35 -20.38
CA PRO A 95 4.19 13.42 -21.82
C PRO A 95 4.21 12.04 -22.51
N SER A 96 4.61 10.99 -21.79
CA SER A 96 4.66 9.62 -22.31
C SER A 96 3.30 8.90 -22.28
N LEU A 97 2.32 9.45 -21.57
CA LEU A 97 0.99 8.86 -21.39
C LEU A 97 -0.03 9.34 -22.42
N VAL A 98 0.30 10.41 -23.14
CA VAL A 98 -0.50 11.05 -24.17
C VAL A 98 0.03 10.64 -25.54
N ARG A 99 -0.88 10.38 -26.48
CA ARG A 99 -0.55 10.10 -27.88
C ARG A 99 -0.92 11.30 -28.72
N SER A 100 -0.16 11.56 -29.78
CA SER A 100 -0.50 12.61 -30.73
C SER A 100 -1.74 12.24 -31.58
N PRO A 101 -2.49 13.23 -32.09
CA PRO A 101 -3.60 13.00 -33.02
C PRO A 101 -3.19 12.15 -34.24
N ALA A 102 -2.02 12.42 -34.82
CA ALA A 102 -1.50 11.67 -35.95
C ALA A 102 -1.25 10.18 -35.61
N GLU A 103 -0.72 9.88 -34.42
CA GLU A 103 -0.55 8.50 -33.97
C GLU A 103 -1.90 7.80 -33.75
N MET A 104 -2.93 8.51 -33.28
CA MET A 104 -4.27 7.95 -33.09
C MET A 104 -4.96 7.67 -34.43
N GLU A 105 -4.77 8.52 -35.43
CA GLU A 105 -5.34 8.35 -36.77
C GLU A 105 -4.71 7.17 -37.52
N VAL A 106 -3.37 7.03 -37.44
CA VAL A 106 -2.64 5.95 -38.13
C VAL A 106 -2.89 4.59 -37.49
N ASN A 107 -3.06 4.52 -36.17
CA ASN A 107 -3.24 3.24 -35.45
C ASN A 107 -4.13 3.39 -34.20
N PRO A 108 -5.46 3.44 -34.37
CA PRO A 108 -6.40 3.57 -33.27
C PRO A 108 -6.47 2.27 -32.44
N ARG A 109 -6.32 2.39 -31.12
CA ARG A 109 -6.35 1.28 -30.14
C ARG A 109 -7.72 1.08 -29.51
N ASN A 110 -8.62 2.05 -29.64
CA ASN A 110 -9.96 1.99 -29.08
C ASN A 110 -10.93 2.86 -29.89
N LEU A 111 -12.24 2.74 -29.60
CA LEU A 111 -13.29 3.46 -30.30
C LEU A 111 -13.14 4.98 -30.22
N TYR A 112 -12.69 5.52 -29.09
CA TYR A 112 -12.52 6.96 -28.93
C TYR A 112 -11.38 7.50 -29.80
N GLU A 113 -10.26 6.77 -29.88
CA GLU A 113 -9.16 7.11 -30.81
C GLU A 113 -9.63 7.05 -32.27
N LEU A 114 -10.39 6.01 -32.65
CA LEU A 114 -10.96 5.87 -33.99
C LEU A 114 -11.86 7.06 -34.37
N CYS A 115 -12.57 7.62 -33.40
CA CYS A 115 -13.45 8.78 -33.59
C CYS A 115 -12.74 10.14 -33.41
N GLY A 116 -11.42 10.17 -33.21
CA GLY A 116 -10.65 11.41 -32.96
C GLY A 116 -10.96 12.09 -31.62
N ALA A 117 -11.56 11.37 -30.66
CA ALA A 117 -12.00 11.89 -29.38
C ALA A 117 -10.86 11.89 -28.34
N ALA A 118 -9.77 12.60 -28.65
CA ALA A 118 -8.50 12.55 -27.91
C ALA A 118 -8.61 12.89 -26.42
N VAL A 119 -9.42 13.89 -26.04
CA VAL A 119 -9.60 14.30 -24.63
C VAL A 119 -10.08 13.13 -23.74
N PHE A 120 -11.01 12.30 -24.24
CA PHE A 120 -11.49 11.13 -23.48
C PHE A 120 -10.41 10.04 -23.37
N VAL A 121 -9.63 9.84 -24.42
CA VAL A 121 -8.54 8.86 -24.46
C VAL A 121 -7.48 9.21 -23.44
N GLU A 122 -7.01 10.45 -23.45
CA GLU A 122 -5.96 10.92 -22.57
C GLU A 122 -6.40 10.96 -21.11
N SER A 123 -7.58 11.52 -20.82
CA SER A 123 -8.12 11.56 -19.44
C SER A 123 -8.26 10.16 -18.84
N ASN A 124 -8.68 9.18 -19.66
CA ASN A 124 -8.75 7.78 -19.24
C ASN A 124 -7.34 7.16 -19.07
N SER A 125 -6.39 7.49 -19.94
CA SER A 125 -4.99 7.04 -19.83
C SER A 125 -4.37 7.51 -18.51
N ILE A 126 -4.46 8.82 -18.23
CA ILE A 126 -3.93 9.44 -17.01
C ILE A 126 -4.55 8.82 -15.76
N SER A 127 -5.88 8.77 -15.68
CA SER A 127 -6.58 8.28 -14.48
C SER A 127 -6.27 6.80 -14.18
N ARG A 128 -6.16 5.96 -15.22
CA ARG A 128 -5.76 4.55 -15.06
C ARG A 128 -4.31 4.39 -14.62
N GLN A 129 -3.40 5.18 -15.18
CA GLN A 129 -1.97 5.09 -14.87
C GLN A 129 -1.65 5.66 -13.48
N LEU A 130 -2.46 6.61 -12.99
CA LEU A 130 -2.34 7.14 -11.64
C LEU A 130 -2.76 6.12 -10.57
N SER A 131 -3.80 5.34 -10.85
CA SER A 131 -4.43 4.44 -9.87
C SER A 131 -3.52 3.32 -9.37
N ARG A 132 -2.63 2.80 -10.24
CA ARG A 132 -1.72 1.69 -9.89
C ARG A 132 -0.66 2.10 -8.85
N PRO A 133 0.22 3.10 -9.12
CA PRO A 133 1.26 3.49 -8.17
C PRO A 133 0.69 4.13 -6.89
N MET A 134 -0.56 4.60 -6.90
CA MET A 134 -1.24 5.03 -5.67
C MET A 134 -1.36 3.92 -4.63
N GLY A 135 -1.45 2.64 -5.04
CA GLY A 135 -1.41 1.52 -4.09
C GLY A 135 -0.17 1.57 -3.21
N ASP A 136 1.00 1.62 -3.85
CA ASP A 136 2.32 1.70 -3.21
C ASP A 136 2.47 2.97 -2.35
N LEU A 137 1.82 4.07 -2.74
CA LEU A 137 1.79 5.30 -1.93
C LEU A 137 1.04 5.09 -0.61
N TRP A 138 -0.11 4.40 -0.60
CA TRP A 138 -0.87 4.15 0.63
C TRP A 138 -0.09 3.27 1.60
N GLU A 139 0.65 2.29 1.07
CA GLU A 139 1.56 1.46 1.85
C GLU A 139 2.68 2.31 2.45
N THR A 140 3.30 3.16 1.62
CA THR A 140 4.37 4.06 2.08
C THR A 140 3.89 4.99 3.18
N ILE A 141 2.71 5.59 3.03
CA ILE A 141 2.12 6.47 4.03
C ILE A 141 1.76 5.70 5.31
N ALA A 142 1.21 4.49 5.23
CA ALA A 142 0.92 3.70 6.42
C ALA A 142 2.19 3.43 7.26
N ASN A 143 3.31 3.19 6.58
CA ASN A 143 4.61 2.93 7.20
C ASN A 143 5.39 4.21 7.60
N ILE A 144 4.79 5.40 7.46
CA ILE A 144 5.27 6.60 8.19
C ILE A 144 5.09 6.41 9.70
N SER A 145 4.05 5.67 10.09
CA SER A 145 3.79 5.39 11.49
C SER A 145 4.77 4.35 12.04
N PRO A 146 5.35 4.56 13.24
CA PRO A 146 6.13 3.53 13.93
C PRO A 146 5.29 2.34 14.40
N TYR A 147 3.95 2.39 14.25
CA TYR A 147 3.04 1.30 14.59
C TYR A 147 2.87 0.29 13.45
N ALA A 148 3.44 0.57 12.28
CA ALA A 148 3.32 -0.24 11.08
C ALA A 148 4.71 -0.58 10.52
N ILE A 149 4.81 -1.76 9.94
CA ILE A 149 5.99 -2.19 9.16
C ILE A 149 5.57 -2.65 7.77
N SER A 150 6.49 -2.50 6.83
CA SER A 150 6.39 -3.02 5.48
C SER A 150 7.25 -4.28 5.43
N PRO A 151 6.67 -5.47 5.16
CA PRO A 151 7.47 -6.68 5.00
C PRO A 151 8.63 -6.51 4.01
N GLU A 152 8.39 -5.76 2.92
CA GLU A 152 9.39 -5.52 1.88
C GLU A 152 10.45 -4.50 2.32
N LYS A 153 10.07 -3.35 2.90
CA LYS A 153 11.06 -2.32 3.28
C LYS A 153 11.85 -2.69 4.54
N ASP A 154 11.22 -3.35 5.50
CA ASP A 154 11.84 -3.67 6.80
C ASP A 154 12.63 -4.98 6.79
N PHE A 155 12.22 -5.94 5.95
CA PHE A 155 12.81 -7.29 5.90
C PHE A 155 13.25 -7.75 4.51
N GLY A 156 12.99 -6.99 3.45
CA GLY A 156 13.31 -7.40 2.08
C GLY A 156 12.42 -8.51 1.54
N ILE A 157 11.29 -8.80 2.22
CA ILE A 157 10.46 -9.97 1.93
C ILE A 157 9.04 -9.56 1.52
N LYS A 158 8.58 -10.14 0.42
CA LYS A 158 7.17 -10.09 0.03
C LYS A 158 6.37 -11.23 0.66
N ILE A 159 5.36 -10.89 1.45
CA ILE A 159 4.31 -11.81 1.91
C ILE A 159 3.11 -11.64 0.99
N THR A 160 2.71 -12.69 0.28
CA THR A 160 1.63 -12.62 -0.71
C THR A 160 0.34 -12.06 -0.09
N GLY A 161 -0.14 -10.95 -0.67
CA GLY A 161 -1.39 -10.31 -0.27
C GLY A 161 -1.32 -9.41 0.96
N ILE A 162 -0.14 -9.25 1.57
CA ILE A 162 0.07 -8.39 2.73
C ILE A 162 0.88 -7.16 2.33
N ASP A 163 0.27 -6.00 2.55
CA ASP A 163 0.80 -4.70 2.19
C ASP A 163 1.46 -4.02 3.41
N SER A 164 0.99 -4.32 4.62
CA SER A 164 1.58 -3.85 5.89
C SER A 164 1.26 -4.79 7.05
N VAL A 165 2.05 -4.73 8.12
CA VAL A 165 1.74 -5.36 9.41
C VAL A 165 1.76 -4.29 10.49
N LEU A 166 0.71 -4.23 11.33
CA LEU A 166 0.61 -3.20 12.36
C LEU A 166 0.42 -3.76 13.77
N LEU A 167 0.83 -2.99 14.76
CA LEU A 167 0.31 -3.07 16.14
C LEU A 167 -0.71 -1.96 16.32
N ARG A 168 -1.96 -2.31 16.66
CA ARG A 168 -3.01 -1.30 16.84
C ARG A 168 -2.64 -0.36 17.98
N GLN A 169 -2.44 0.92 17.67
CA GLN A 169 -1.96 1.93 18.63
C GLN A 169 -0.71 1.48 19.38
N GLY A 170 0.19 0.76 18.69
CA GLY A 170 1.43 0.26 19.25
C GLY A 170 1.26 -0.85 20.29
N LYS A 171 0.12 -1.57 20.34
CA LYS A 171 -0.11 -2.65 21.32
C LYS A 171 -0.76 -3.88 20.69
N GLY A 172 -0.69 -4.99 21.43
CA GLY A 172 -1.40 -6.22 21.13
C GLY A 172 -0.68 -7.13 20.14
N ALA A 173 -1.47 -7.95 19.44
CA ALA A 173 -0.96 -8.88 18.44
C ALA A 173 -0.80 -8.19 17.07
N PRO A 174 0.19 -8.60 16.26
CA PRO A 174 0.41 -8.03 14.93
C PRO A 174 -0.76 -8.35 14.02
N VAL A 175 -1.26 -7.35 13.30
CA VAL A 175 -2.36 -7.47 12.34
C VAL A 175 -1.80 -7.38 10.94
N PHE A 176 -1.98 -8.43 10.15
CA PHE A 176 -1.60 -8.46 8.74
C PHE A 176 -2.66 -7.75 7.91
N VAL A 177 -2.25 -6.75 7.13
CA VAL A 177 -3.17 -5.83 6.45
C VAL A 177 -2.98 -5.91 4.94
N GLN A 178 -4.09 -6.03 4.23
CA GLN A 178 -4.17 -5.72 2.82
C GLN A 178 -4.86 -4.36 2.66
N ILE A 179 -4.24 -3.42 1.94
CA ILE A 179 -4.71 -2.06 1.72
C ILE A 179 -5.20 -1.94 0.28
N LYS A 180 -6.34 -1.27 0.11
CA LYS A 180 -6.87 -0.84 -1.19
C LYS A 180 -7.24 0.62 -1.14
N THR A 181 -7.33 1.28 -2.28
CA THR A 181 -7.66 2.72 -2.33
C THR A 181 -9.05 3.01 -1.78
N GLN A 182 -10.05 2.22 -2.17
CA GLN A 182 -11.44 2.41 -1.75
C GLN A 182 -12.20 1.08 -1.61
N ARG A 183 -13.39 1.14 -1.01
CA ARG A 183 -14.20 -0.04 -0.64
C ARG A 183 -14.62 -0.90 -1.85
N ASN A 184 -14.79 -0.28 -3.01
CA ASN A 184 -15.22 -0.91 -4.27
C ASN A 184 -14.06 -1.16 -5.25
N THR A 185 -12.81 -1.21 -4.78
CA THR A 185 -11.64 -1.45 -5.65
C THR A 185 -11.60 -2.86 -6.22
N LEU A 186 -12.09 -3.88 -5.51
CA LEU A 186 -11.96 -5.26 -5.99
C LEU A 186 -12.94 -5.58 -7.12
N THR A 187 -12.43 -6.22 -8.17
CA THR A 187 -13.22 -6.85 -9.23
C THR A 187 -13.51 -8.33 -8.91
N GLY A 188 -14.40 -8.97 -9.69
CA GLY A 188 -15.00 -10.27 -9.35
C GLY A 188 -14.03 -11.38 -8.96
N SER A 189 -12.89 -11.52 -9.63
CA SER A 189 -11.87 -12.54 -9.31
C SER A 189 -10.92 -12.16 -8.17
N GLN A 190 -10.86 -10.87 -7.81
CA GLN A 190 -9.93 -10.37 -6.80
C GLN A 190 -10.43 -10.62 -5.38
N ALA A 191 -11.74 -10.57 -5.14
CA ALA A 191 -12.30 -10.77 -3.80
C ALA A 191 -12.05 -12.18 -3.22
N PRO A 192 -12.26 -13.29 -3.95
CA PRO A 192 -11.91 -14.62 -3.46
C PRO A 192 -10.41 -14.75 -3.16
N ARG A 193 -9.56 -14.20 -4.04
CA ARG A 193 -8.10 -14.22 -3.86
C ARG A 193 -7.66 -13.49 -2.61
N SER A 194 -8.10 -12.24 -2.42
CA SER A 194 -7.83 -11.45 -1.22
C SER A 194 -8.28 -12.15 0.07
N ARG A 195 -9.39 -12.91 0.00
CA ARG A 195 -9.86 -13.70 1.13
C ARG A 195 -8.86 -14.81 1.45
N SER A 196 -8.49 -15.63 0.47
CA SER A 196 -7.54 -16.73 0.66
C SER A 196 -6.18 -16.25 1.16
N GLU A 197 -5.68 -15.13 0.64
CA GLU A 197 -4.42 -14.51 1.07
C GLU A 197 -4.45 -14.07 2.54
N LEU A 198 -5.58 -13.56 3.03
CA LEU A 198 -5.70 -13.08 4.42
C LEU A 198 -6.10 -14.17 5.42
N GLU A 199 -6.85 -15.19 5.00
CA GLU A 199 -7.60 -16.08 5.89
C GLU A 199 -6.75 -17.02 6.75
N PHE A 200 -5.49 -17.28 6.41
CA PHE A 200 -4.61 -18.07 7.27
C PHE A 200 -3.92 -17.24 8.37
N HIS A 201 -3.94 -15.90 8.28
CA HIS A 201 -3.38 -15.04 9.31
C HIS A 201 -4.35 -14.93 10.50
N GLN A 202 -3.89 -15.19 11.72
CA GLN A 202 -4.76 -15.14 12.91
C GLN A 202 -5.41 -13.76 13.11
N ASN A 203 -4.61 -12.70 12.96
CA ASN A 203 -5.06 -11.32 13.04
C ASN A 203 -4.88 -10.67 11.67
N ARG A 204 -5.99 -10.30 11.05
CA ARG A 204 -6.05 -9.88 9.65
C ARG A 204 -7.01 -8.72 9.46
N LEU A 205 -6.69 -7.85 8.51
CA LEU A 205 -7.50 -6.68 8.18
C LEU A 205 -7.52 -6.45 6.67
N PHE A 206 -8.71 -6.26 6.12
CA PHE A 206 -8.87 -5.72 4.78
C PHE A 206 -9.22 -4.23 4.88
N ALA A 207 -8.30 -3.37 4.49
CA ALA A 207 -8.41 -1.92 4.68
C ALA A 207 -8.70 -1.20 3.36
N ALA A 208 -9.53 -0.16 3.44
CA ALA A 208 -9.66 0.85 2.38
C ALA A 208 -9.06 2.17 2.88
N ALA A 209 -8.08 2.71 2.16
CA ALA A 209 -7.42 3.98 2.47
C ALA A 209 -8.43 5.14 2.51
N PHE A 210 -9.43 5.16 1.62
CA PHE A 210 -10.44 6.21 1.56
C PHE A 210 -11.87 5.67 1.58
N CYS A 211 -12.72 6.35 2.34
CA CYS A 211 -14.16 6.08 2.37
C CYS A 211 -14.90 6.96 1.37
N THR A 212 -15.03 6.45 0.15
CA THR A 212 -15.93 7.02 -0.87
C THR A 212 -17.35 6.47 -0.69
N GLY A 213 -18.33 7.01 -1.42
CA GLY A 213 -19.74 6.57 -1.34
C GLY A 213 -20.00 5.12 -1.78
N GLY A 214 -19.01 4.42 -2.34
CA GLY A 214 -19.15 3.04 -2.80
C GLY A 214 -19.26 2.02 -1.67
N ASN A 215 -20.07 0.98 -1.88
CA ASN A 215 -20.16 -0.18 -0.98
C ASN A 215 -18.93 -1.09 -1.09
N TRP A 216 -18.73 -1.94 -0.09
CA TRP A 216 -17.66 -2.94 -0.11
C TRP A 216 -17.88 -3.99 -1.20
N THR A 217 -16.92 -4.14 -2.12
CA THR A 217 -16.86 -5.29 -3.03
C THR A 217 -16.16 -6.50 -2.41
N PHE A 218 -15.45 -6.29 -1.30
CA PHE A 218 -14.92 -7.36 -0.46
C PHE A 218 -15.95 -7.79 0.60
N SER A 219 -16.35 -9.06 0.57
CA SER A 219 -17.23 -9.69 1.56
C SER A 219 -16.53 -10.85 2.26
N SER A 220 -16.55 -10.84 3.59
CA SER A 220 -16.10 -11.93 4.43
C SER A 220 -16.78 -11.83 5.80
N THR A 221 -17.09 -12.97 6.40
CA THR A 221 -17.59 -13.08 7.78
C THR A 221 -16.46 -13.20 8.80
N SER A 222 -15.26 -13.60 8.36
CA SER A 222 -14.11 -13.91 9.22
C SER A 222 -12.99 -12.85 9.16
N ILE A 223 -13.05 -11.92 8.20
CA ILE A 223 -12.02 -10.89 8.00
C ILE A 223 -12.62 -9.53 8.31
N ARG A 224 -12.05 -8.83 9.30
CA ARG A 224 -12.45 -7.47 9.63
C ARG A 224 -12.13 -6.53 8.47
N ARG A 225 -13.02 -5.57 8.25
CA ARG A 225 -12.82 -4.47 7.32
C ARG A 225 -12.67 -3.16 8.10
N ALA A 226 -11.85 -2.24 7.60
CA ALA A 226 -11.76 -0.88 8.10
C ALA A 226 -11.58 0.10 6.95
N CYS A 227 -12.05 1.33 7.10
CA CYS A 227 -12.01 2.32 6.04
C CYS A 227 -11.68 3.71 6.57
N GLY A 228 -10.86 4.46 5.83
CA GLY A 228 -10.58 5.87 6.11
C GLY A 228 -10.12 6.07 7.56
N ALA A 229 -10.75 6.98 8.29
CA ALA A 229 -10.43 7.27 9.69
C ALA A 229 -10.35 6.02 10.59
N GLU A 230 -11.20 5.01 10.37
CA GLU A 230 -11.13 3.77 11.16
C GLU A 230 -9.80 3.05 10.94
N PHE A 231 -9.31 3.00 9.70
CA PHE A 231 -8.04 2.34 9.40
C PHE A 231 -6.85 3.18 9.87
N TRP A 232 -6.79 4.45 9.48
CA TRP A 232 -5.63 5.32 9.76
C TRP A 232 -5.42 5.56 11.26
N SER A 233 -6.48 5.62 12.06
CA SER A 233 -6.37 5.71 13.52
C SER A 233 -5.74 4.46 14.17
N MET A 234 -5.80 3.28 13.53
CA MET A 234 -5.12 2.08 14.04
C MET A 234 -3.59 2.22 14.00
N VAL A 235 -3.08 2.98 13.04
CA VAL A 235 -1.66 3.34 12.90
C VAL A 235 -1.36 4.75 13.42
N GLY A 236 -2.29 5.40 14.13
CA GLY A 236 -2.06 6.73 14.70
C GLY A 236 -1.94 7.88 13.70
N LEU A 237 -2.31 7.67 12.42
CA LEU A 237 -2.27 8.70 11.40
C LEU A 237 -3.61 9.45 11.33
N ASP A 238 -3.53 10.78 11.26
CA ASP A 238 -4.70 11.66 11.10
C ASP A 238 -5.23 11.59 9.67
N TYR A 239 -6.49 11.18 9.55
CA TYR A 239 -7.14 11.00 8.26
C TYR A 239 -7.47 12.31 7.54
N GLU A 240 -7.75 13.38 8.27
CA GLU A 240 -8.02 14.69 7.69
C GLU A 240 -6.74 15.31 7.11
N LEU A 241 -5.61 15.19 7.82
CA LEU A 241 -4.29 15.58 7.29
C LEU A 241 -3.95 14.79 6.02
N LEU A 242 -4.16 13.47 6.04
CA LEU A 242 -3.95 12.63 4.86
C LEU A 242 -4.80 13.08 3.68
N LYS A 243 -6.11 13.26 3.88
CA LYS A 243 -7.02 13.72 2.82
C LYS A 243 -6.60 15.07 2.27
N PHE A 244 -6.18 15.99 3.13
CA PHE A 244 -5.72 17.32 2.72
C PHE A 244 -4.55 17.21 1.74
N HIS A 245 -3.47 16.49 2.13
CA HIS A 245 -2.28 16.36 1.30
C HIS A 245 -2.52 15.58 0.00
N VAL A 246 -3.32 14.52 0.06
CA VAL A 246 -3.70 13.74 -1.14
C VAL A 246 -4.55 14.58 -2.09
N LYS A 247 -5.43 15.45 -1.58
CA LYS A 247 -6.16 16.41 -2.41
C LYS A 247 -5.19 17.37 -3.11
N GLN A 248 -4.23 17.94 -2.39
CA GLN A 248 -3.24 18.84 -3.00
C GLN A 248 -2.42 18.13 -4.08
N MET A 249 -1.98 16.91 -3.81
CA MET A 249 -1.26 16.06 -4.76
C MET A 249 -2.05 15.85 -6.05
N ILE A 250 -3.31 15.43 -5.94
CA ILE A 250 -4.17 15.16 -7.11
C ILE A 250 -4.44 16.44 -7.90
N LEU A 251 -4.74 17.56 -7.22
CA LEU A 251 -5.00 18.84 -7.89
C LEU A 251 -3.73 19.39 -8.58
N LYS A 252 -2.55 19.18 -8.00
CA LYS A 252 -1.26 19.53 -8.62
C LYS A 252 -1.03 18.73 -9.91
N ILE A 253 -1.27 17.42 -9.88
CA ILE A 253 -1.17 16.56 -11.07
C ILE A 253 -2.17 17.01 -12.14
N GLN A 254 -3.42 17.29 -11.75
CA GLN A 254 -4.45 17.77 -12.66
C GLN A 254 -4.04 19.10 -13.31
N ALA A 255 -3.53 20.06 -12.54
CA ALA A 255 -3.09 21.34 -13.06
C ALA A 255 -1.93 21.19 -14.07
N ALA A 256 -0.96 20.32 -13.77
CA ALA A 256 0.13 20.02 -14.68
C ALA A 256 -0.35 19.38 -16.00
N TYR A 257 -1.34 18.49 -15.94
CA TYR A 257 -1.93 17.91 -17.14
C TYR A 257 -2.67 18.96 -18.00
N ILE A 258 -3.42 19.86 -17.38
CA ILE A 258 -4.10 20.96 -18.10
C ILE A 258 -3.09 21.88 -18.78
N ASP A 259 -2.01 22.24 -18.09
CA ASP A 259 -0.92 23.07 -18.66
C ASP A 259 -0.22 22.36 -19.83
N PHE A 260 0.00 21.04 -19.73
CA PHE A 260 0.53 20.23 -20.83
C PHE A 260 -0.38 20.28 -22.06
N GLN A 261 -1.70 20.12 -21.89
CA GLN A 261 -2.66 20.21 -23.01
C GLN A 261 -2.69 21.60 -23.67
N GLN A 262 -2.54 22.67 -22.89
CA GLN A 262 -2.50 24.03 -23.45
C GLN A 262 -1.24 24.30 -24.29
N LYS A 263 -0.11 23.69 -23.91
CA LYS A 263 1.18 23.81 -24.63
C LYS A 263 1.29 22.89 -25.83
N THR A 264 0.53 21.80 -25.85
CA THR A 264 0.45 20.86 -26.96
C THR A 264 -1.01 20.73 -27.40
N PRO A 265 -1.58 21.80 -27.99
CA PRO A 265 -2.97 21.77 -28.42
C PRO A 265 -3.17 20.70 -29.49
N LEU A 266 -4.29 20.00 -29.37
CA LEU A 266 -4.78 18.98 -30.31
C LEU A 266 -4.98 19.54 -31.72
#